data_AF-A0A841DJN2-F1
#
_entry.id   AF-A0A841DJN2-F1
#
_cell.length_a   1.000
_cell.length_b   1.000
_cell.length_c   1.000
_cell.angle_alpha   90.00
_cell.angle_beta   90.00
_cell.angle_gamma   90.00
#
_symmetry.space_group_name_H-M   'P 1'
#
loop_
_entity.id
_entity.type
_entity.pdbx_description
1 polymer ?
#
loop_
_entity_poly.entity_id
_entity_poly.type
_entity_poly.pdbx_seq_one_letter_code
_entity_poly.pdbx_strand_id
1 'polypeptide(L)'
;MTTSSPVRVSRTQARRYRGRGVDTEDLEQIAFEHLVRAVRNYRPSGDSDFRSYAVPTIRGGIRHHFRDNAWAIKLPRRLQEIQSRVNAVQATLAVDLGHWPSNRELAEALNVDLREIIEAEQARGCFQPNSLDAQPAADGSTRSVVAQLADPMDTYALVDQIHALQPVVDDLPDRDQLILRRRFVDHRTQAEIGIEIGVSQMQVSRLLRAILGRLQLALSA
;
A
#
# COMPACT_ATOMS: atom_id res chain seq x y z
N MET A 1 31.59 2.25 -41.84
CA MET A 1 31.17 1.76 -40.52
C MET A 1 30.29 2.82 -39.87
N THR A 2 28.99 2.55 -39.70
CA THR A 2 28.00 3.54 -39.27
C THR A 2 28.13 3.77 -37.76
N THR A 3 28.90 4.78 -37.35
CA THR A 3 29.08 5.15 -35.94
C THR A 3 27.72 5.55 -35.37
N SER A 4 27.08 4.63 -34.66
CA SER A 4 25.78 4.85 -34.04
C SER A 4 25.88 6.04 -33.08
N SER A 5 25.17 7.13 -33.37
CA SER A 5 25.14 8.34 -32.52
C SER A 5 25.01 8.00 -31.02
N PRO A 6 25.82 8.60 -30.13
CA PRO A 6 25.74 8.37 -28.68
C PRO A 6 24.36 8.67 -28.07
N VAL A 7 23.62 9.60 -28.67
CA VAL A 7 22.22 9.90 -28.32
C VAL A 7 21.32 8.69 -28.59
N ARG A 8 21.50 8.04 -29.75
CA ARG A 8 20.75 6.82 -30.10
C ARG A 8 21.08 5.68 -29.14
N VAL A 9 22.36 5.52 -28.76
CA VAL A 9 22.79 4.52 -27.77
C VAL A 9 22.11 4.74 -26.43
N SER A 10 22.01 5.99 -25.97
CA SER A 10 21.37 6.37 -24.70
C SER A 10 19.88 6.02 -24.70
N ARG A 11 19.14 6.39 -25.76
CA ARG A 11 17.73 5.98 -25.91
C ARG A 11 17.58 4.46 -25.93
N THR A 12 18.45 3.73 -26.63
CA THR A 12 18.42 2.27 -26.64
C THR A 12 18.68 1.68 -25.25
N GLN A 13 19.52 2.31 -24.41
CA GLN A 13 19.70 1.86 -23.03
C GLN A 13 18.47 2.16 -22.18
N ALA A 14 17.91 3.37 -22.25
CA ALA A 14 16.70 3.77 -21.52
C ALA A 14 15.50 2.84 -21.82
N ARG A 15 15.29 2.49 -23.10
CA ARG A 15 14.21 1.60 -23.55
C ARG A 15 14.16 0.25 -22.84
N ARG A 16 15.29 -0.27 -22.35
CA ARG A 16 15.38 -1.55 -21.63
C ARG A 16 14.75 -1.50 -20.24
N TYR A 17 14.45 -0.31 -19.72
CA TYR A 17 13.90 -0.09 -18.40
C TYR A 17 12.46 0.43 -18.43
N ARG A 18 11.82 0.48 -19.61
CA ARG A 18 10.40 0.85 -19.75
C ARG A 18 9.50 -0.10 -18.96
N GLY A 19 8.35 0.40 -18.53
CA GLY A 19 7.36 -0.39 -17.79
C GLY A 19 7.78 -0.72 -16.36
N ARG A 20 8.78 0.00 -15.81
CA ARG A 20 9.24 -0.13 -14.42
C ARG A 20 8.87 1.09 -13.57
N GLY A 21 7.80 1.79 -13.91
CA GLY A 21 7.27 2.88 -13.09
C GLY A 21 7.97 4.22 -13.13
N VAL A 22 8.92 4.40 -14.04
CA VAL A 22 9.44 5.73 -14.41
C VAL A 22 9.04 5.98 -15.86
N ASP A 23 8.61 7.21 -16.16
CA ASP A 23 8.18 7.57 -17.50
C ASP A 23 9.31 7.40 -18.51
N THR A 24 8.93 7.06 -19.73
CA THR A 24 9.91 6.77 -20.79
C THR A 24 10.76 7.99 -21.11
N GLU A 25 10.18 9.19 -21.06
CA GLU A 25 10.88 10.44 -21.32
C GLU A 25 11.89 10.73 -20.20
N ASP A 26 11.50 10.53 -18.94
CA ASP A 26 12.39 10.65 -17.79
C ASP A 26 13.57 9.67 -17.88
N LEU A 27 13.32 8.41 -18.25
CA LEU A 27 14.38 7.42 -18.47
C LEU A 27 15.35 7.85 -19.58
N GLU A 28 14.85 8.47 -20.65
CA GLU A 28 15.70 9.03 -21.70
C GLU A 28 16.52 10.22 -21.18
N GLN A 29 15.93 11.09 -20.37
CA GLN A 29 16.61 12.24 -19.78
C GLN A 29 17.72 11.83 -18.80
N ILE A 30 17.47 10.85 -17.93
CA ILE A 30 18.49 10.25 -17.05
C ILE A 30 19.61 9.63 -17.88
N ALA A 31 19.28 8.93 -18.97
CA ALA A 31 20.29 8.37 -19.85
C ALA A 31 21.14 9.46 -20.52
N PHE A 32 20.55 10.59 -20.91
CA PHE A 32 21.28 11.73 -21.47
C PHE A 32 22.16 12.43 -20.44
N GLU A 33 21.70 12.59 -19.20
CA GLU A 33 22.52 13.15 -18.12
C GLU A 33 23.80 12.32 -17.93
N HIS A 34 23.66 11.00 -17.87
CA HIS A 34 24.80 10.10 -17.72
C HIS A 34 25.67 9.98 -18.97
N LEU A 35 25.11 10.20 -20.16
CA LEU A 35 25.91 10.38 -21.38
C LEU A 35 26.78 11.63 -21.27
N VAL A 36 26.24 12.76 -20.82
CA VAL A 36 27.02 14.01 -20.64
C VAL A 36 28.14 13.79 -19.62
N ARG A 37 27.85 13.12 -18.50
CA ARG A 37 28.89 12.73 -17.53
C ARG A 37 29.96 11.82 -18.15
N ALA A 38 29.56 10.86 -18.98
CA ALA A 38 30.49 9.98 -19.67
C ALA A 38 31.40 10.76 -20.63
N VAL A 39 30.86 11.71 -21.40
CA VAL A 39 31.65 12.58 -22.29
C VAL A 39 32.69 13.39 -21.51
N ARG A 40 32.31 13.97 -20.36
CA ARG A 40 33.23 14.80 -19.55
C ARG A 40 34.38 13.99 -18.95
N ASN A 41 34.10 12.75 -18.54
CA ASN A 41 35.04 11.93 -17.76
C ASN A 41 35.85 10.94 -18.61
N TYR A 42 35.44 10.69 -19.86
CA TYR A 42 36.15 9.78 -20.73
C TYR A 42 37.56 10.30 -21.04
N ARG A 43 38.54 9.39 -20.97
CA ARG A 43 39.93 9.63 -21.36
C ARG A 43 40.31 8.57 -22.39
N PRO A 44 40.55 8.96 -23.66
CA PRO A 44 40.94 8.02 -24.68
C PRO A 44 42.26 7.34 -24.31
N SER A 45 42.28 6.01 -24.36
CA SER A 45 43.49 5.18 -24.32
C SER A 45 43.42 4.20 -25.50
N GLY A 46 44.56 3.84 -26.09
CA GLY A 46 44.65 3.27 -27.45
C GLY A 46 43.51 2.35 -27.90
N ASP A 47 43.17 1.32 -27.11
CA ASP A 47 42.16 0.32 -27.47
C ASP A 47 40.75 0.57 -26.91
N SER A 48 40.51 1.66 -26.17
CA SER A 48 39.20 1.94 -25.60
C SER A 48 38.34 2.73 -26.59
N ASP A 49 37.17 2.19 -26.96
CA ASP A 49 36.11 2.94 -27.64
C ASP A 49 35.24 3.69 -26.61
N PHE A 50 34.82 4.92 -26.93
CA PHE A 50 33.95 5.73 -26.08
C PHE A 50 32.67 4.97 -25.71
N ARG A 51 32.12 4.18 -26.64
CA ARG A 51 30.91 3.39 -26.40
C ARG A 51 31.09 2.37 -25.27
N SER A 52 32.25 1.74 -25.19
CA SER A 52 32.60 0.76 -24.15
C SER A 52 32.62 1.40 -22.76
N TYR A 53 32.91 2.71 -22.67
CA TYR A 53 32.84 3.48 -21.43
C TYR A 53 31.43 4.06 -21.15
N ALA A 54 30.75 4.57 -22.18
CA ALA A 54 29.47 5.25 -22.03
C ALA A 54 28.33 4.30 -21.64
N VAL A 55 28.29 3.09 -22.22
CA VAL A 55 27.18 2.13 -21.97
C VAL A 55 27.09 1.71 -20.49
N PRO A 56 28.18 1.28 -19.82
CA PRO A 56 28.16 1.00 -18.38
C PRO A 56 27.77 2.21 -17.54
N THR A 57 28.26 3.40 -17.89
CA THR A 57 27.97 4.66 -17.17
C THR A 57 26.49 5.01 -17.22
N ILE A 58 25.87 4.93 -18.41
CA ILE A 58 24.43 5.18 -18.61
C ILE A 58 23.59 4.15 -17.85
N ARG A 59 23.90 2.86 -17.97
CA ARG A 59 23.18 1.80 -17.23
C ARG A 59 23.35 1.92 -15.72
N GLY A 60 24.51 2.34 -15.25
CA GLY A 60 24.78 2.60 -13.84
C GLY A 60 23.89 3.73 -13.34
N GLY A 61 23.81 4.82 -14.10
CA GLY A 61 22.95 5.96 -13.80
C GLY A 61 21.47 5.63 -13.70
N ILE A 62 20.93 4.94 -14.70
CA ILE A 62 19.52 4.51 -14.69
C ILE A 62 19.24 3.61 -13.48
N ARG A 63 20.13 2.64 -13.19
CA ARG A 63 19.98 1.76 -12.01
C ARG A 63 20.08 2.53 -10.69
N HIS A 64 20.93 3.55 -10.62
CA HIS A 64 21.05 4.41 -9.45
C HIS A 64 19.77 5.22 -9.23
N HIS A 65 19.17 5.76 -10.30
CA HIS A 65 17.88 6.45 -10.20
C HIS A 65 16.76 5.54 -9.68
N PHE A 66 16.67 4.29 -10.19
CA PHE A 66 15.70 3.31 -9.68
C PHE A 66 15.87 3.00 -8.19
N ARG A 67 17.09 3.05 -7.70
CA ARG A 67 17.39 2.79 -6.29
C ARG A 67 16.97 3.96 -5.41
N ASP A 68 17.26 5.18 -5.83
CA ASP A 68 17.23 6.34 -4.93
C ASP A 68 15.96 7.19 -5.09
N ASN A 69 15.36 7.22 -6.28
CA ASN A 69 14.34 8.22 -6.65
C ASN A 69 13.04 7.64 -7.23
N ALA A 70 13.02 6.37 -7.65
CA ALA A 70 11.85 5.78 -8.31
C ALA A 70 10.81 5.17 -7.34
N TRP A 71 11.06 5.21 -6.03
CA TRP A 71 10.15 4.64 -5.04
C TRP A 71 9.08 5.65 -4.63
N ALA A 72 7.80 5.35 -4.89
CA ALA A 72 6.69 6.16 -4.43
C ALA A 72 6.64 6.29 -2.89
N ILE A 73 7.02 5.22 -2.18
CA ILE A 73 7.22 5.22 -0.73
C ILE A 73 8.65 4.79 -0.43
N LYS A 74 9.41 5.66 0.24
CA LYS A 74 10.84 5.43 0.54
C LYS A 74 11.00 4.32 1.58
N LEU A 75 11.58 3.19 1.17
CA LEU A 75 11.88 2.08 2.08
C LEU A 75 13.28 2.14 2.69
N PRO A 76 13.47 1.52 3.88
CA PRO A 76 14.79 1.22 4.43
C PRO A 76 15.66 0.49 3.40
N ARG A 77 16.94 0.88 3.31
CA ARG A 77 17.90 0.35 2.32
C ARG A 77 18.00 -1.18 2.34
N ARG A 78 17.99 -1.78 3.53
CA ARG A 78 18.02 -3.23 3.75
C ARG A 78 16.92 -3.96 2.96
N LEU A 79 15.69 -3.44 2.96
CA LEU A 79 14.57 -4.08 2.25
C LEU A 79 14.71 -3.97 0.72
N GLN A 80 15.25 -2.84 0.22
CA GLN A 80 15.50 -2.66 -1.22
C GLN A 80 16.57 -3.64 -1.74
N GLU A 81 17.62 -3.87 -0.94
CA GLU A 81 18.69 -4.82 -1.24
C GLU A 81 18.15 -6.25 -1.28
N ILE A 82 17.29 -6.62 -0.33
CA ILE A 82 16.66 -7.94 -0.29
C ILE A 82 15.77 -8.15 -1.52
N GLN A 83 14.89 -7.20 -1.86
CA GLN A 83 14.06 -7.31 -3.07
C GLN A 83 14.92 -7.45 -4.34
N SER A 84 16.01 -6.70 -4.44
CA SER A 84 16.93 -6.81 -5.58
C SER A 84 17.57 -8.19 -5.69
N ARG A 85 17.93 -8.80 -4.56
CA ARG A 85 18.50 -10.15 -4.49
C ARG A 85 17.46 -11.23 -4.78
N VAL A 86 16.24 -11.09 -4.26
CA VAL A 86 15.10 -11.97 -4.58
C VAL A 86 14.84 -11.95 -6.08
N ASN A 87 14.69 -10.78 -6.69
CA ASN A 87 14.45 -10.65 -8.14
C ASN A 87 15.57 -11.27 -9.00
N ALA A 88 16.81 -11.27 -8.50
CA ALA A 88 17.95 -11.85 -9.22
C ALA A 88 17.98 -13.39 -9.16
N VAL A 89 17.53 -14.00 -8.06
CA VAL A 89 17.65 -15.45 -7.80
C VAL A 89 16.34 -16.19 -8.09
N GLN A 90 15.19 -15.55 -7.95
CA GLN A 90 13.87 -16.16 -7.99
C GLN A 90 13.58 -16.94 -9.29
N ALA A 91 13.98 -16.40 -10.45
CA ALA A 91 13.78 -17.08 -11.73
C ALA A 91 14.68 -18.33 -11.87
N THR A 92 15.94 -18.26 -11.44
CA THR A 92 16.87 -19.39 -11.48
C THR A 92 16.44 -20.48 -10.49
N LEU A 93 16.09 -20.07 -9.27
CA LEU A 93 15.63 -20.98 -8.23
C LEU A 93 14.33 -21.71 -8.63
N ALA A 94 13.44 -21.03 -9.36
CA ALA A 94 12.23 -21.67 -9.87
C ALA A 94 12.52 -22.79 -10.89
N VAL A 95 13.58 -22.63 -11.70
CA VAL A 95 14.03 -23.67 -12.63
C VAL A 95 14.62 -24.84 -11.86
N ASP A 96 15.47 -24.57 -10.88
CA ASP A 96 16.16 -25.61 -10.09
C ASP A 96 15.18 -26.44 -9.24
N LEU A 97 14.13 -25.80 -8.69
CA LEU A 97 13.10 -26.47 -7.88
C LEU A 97 11.99 -27.13 -8.72
N GLY A 98 11.82 -26.72 -9.98
CA GLY A 98 10.71 -27.16 -10.83
C GLY A 98 9.34 -26.57 -10.43
N HIS A 99 9.32 -25.61 -9.50
CA HIS A 99 8.14 -24.85 -9.11
C HIS A 99 8.53 -23.43 -8.68
N TRP A 100 7.54 -22.56 -8.53
CA TRP A 100 7.80 -21.21 -8.03
C TRP A 100 8.24 -21.26 -6.55
N PRO A 101 9.36 -20.59 -6.18
CA PRO A 101 9.92 -20.69 -4.84
C PRO A 101 9.06 -19.97 -3.80
N SER A 102 8.92 -20.59 -2.63
CA SER A 102 8.27 -20.03 -1.45
C SER A 102 9.18 -19.03 -0.71
N ASN A 103 8.59 -18.22 0.18
CA ASN A 103 9.36 -17.28 1.00
C ASN A 103 10.43 -17.97 1.86
N ARG A 104 10.19 -19.22 2.30
CA ARG A 104 11.16 -20.00 3.07
C ARG A 104 12.33 -20.46 2.22
N GLU A 105 12.07 -20.95 1.02
CA GLU A 105 13.12 -21.38 0.08
C GLU A 105 13.95 -20.17 -0.40
N LEU A 106 13.32 -19.01 -0.59
CA LEU A 106 14.03 -17.76 -0.88
C LEU A 106 14.91 -17.32 0.29
N ALA A 107 14.41 -17.44 1.52
CA ALA A 107 15.17 -17.12 2.73
C ALA A 107 16.42 -18.01 2.87
N GLU A 108 16.26 -19.31 2.62
CA GLU A 108 17.35 -20.29 2.64
C GLU A 108 18.37 -20.03 1.52
N ALA A 109 17.90 -19.86 0.28
CA ALA A 109 18.77 -19.61 -0.87
C ALA A 109 19.57 -18.30 -0.75
N LEU A 110 18.99 -17.29 -0.10
CA LEU A 110 19.64 -15.99 0.12
C LEU A 110 20.37 -15.89 1.45
N ASN A 111 20.26 -16.88 2.34
CA ASN A 111 20.79 -16.81 3.71
C ASN A 111 20.35 -15.51 4.42
N VAL A 112 19.04 -15.25 4.40
CA VAL A 112 18.38 -14.10 5.03
C VAL A 112 17.26 -14.61 5.94
N ASP A 113 16.95 -13.90 7.02
CA ASP A 113 15.84 -14.29 7.90
C ASP A 113 14.49 -14.25 7.16
N LEU A 114 13.65 -15.27 7.39
CA LEU A 114 12.35 -15.40 6.74
C LEU A 114 11.46 -14.16 6.96
N ARG A 115 11.54 -13.51 8.12
CA ARG A 115 10.76 -12.30 8.40
C ARG A 115 11.13 -11.16 7.47
N GLU A 116 12.41 -11.02 7.15
CA GLU A 116 12.86 -9.97 6.24
C GLU A 116 12.40 -10.21 4.81
N ILE A 117 12.34 -11.48 4.37
CA ILE A 117 11.77 -11.83 3.08
C ILE A 117 10.28 -11.48 3.05
N ILE A 118 9.54 -11.82 4.10
CA ILE A 118 8.11 -11.47 4.21
C ILE A 118 7.91 -9.96 4.18
N GLU A 119 8.69 -9.20 4.95
CA GLU A 119 8.64 -7.74 4.99
C GLU A 119 8.99 -7.12 3.63
N ALA A 120 10.01 -7.65 2.94
CA ALA A 120 10.40 -7.24 1.60
C ALA A 120 9.32 -7.57 0.56
N GLU A 121 8.64 -8.71 0.65
CA GLU A 121 7.53 -9.09 -0.23
C GLU A 121 6.31 -8.18 -0.01
N GLN A 122 5.94 -7.89 1.24
CA GLN A 122 4.86 -6.97 1.57
C GLN A 122 5.13 -5.54 1.05
N ALA A 123 6.40 -5.15 1.03
CA ALA A 123 6.84 -3.86 0.51
C ALA A 123 6.88 -3.76 -1.03
N ARG A 124 6.57 -4.82 -1.79
CA ARG A 124 6.61 -4.77 -3.27
C ARG A 124 5.69 -3.69 -3.86
N GLY A 125 4.53 -3.44 -3.23
CA GLY A 125 3.58 -2.40 -3.65
C GLY A 125 4.03 -0.95 -3.38
N CYS A 126 5.14 -0.74 -2.68
CA CYS A 126 5.64 0.60 -2.36
C CYS A 126 6.46 1.24 -3.48
N PHE A 127 6.92 0.44 -4.45
CA PHE A 127 7.62 0.93 -5.62
C PHE A 127 6.63 1.57 -6.62
N GLN A 128 5.51 0.89 -6.88
CA GLN A 128 4.36 1.43 -7.59
C GLN A 128 3.06 1.01 -6.89
N PRO A 129 2.44 1.90 -6.09
CA PRO A 129 1.13 1.60 -5.53
C PRO A 129 0.10 1.49 -6.65
N ASN A 130 -0.89 0.61 -6.45
CA ASN A 130 -2.03 0.53 -7.36
C ASN A 130 -2.76 1.86 -7.37
N SER A 131 -3.15 2.32 -8.56
CA SER A 131 -4.01 3.50 -8.67
C SER A 131 -5.37 3.20 -8.04
N LEU A 132 -5.88 4.15 -7.25
CA LEU A 132 -7.23 4.09 -6.72
C LEU A 132 -8.29 4.16 -7.84
N ASP A 133 -7.93 4.76 -8.97
CA ASP A 133 -8.75 4.84 -10.18
C ASP A 133 -8.56 3.63 -11.10
N ALA A 134 -7.69 2.67 -10.75
CA ALA A 134 -7.55 1.45 -11.54
C ALA A 134 -8.87 0.67 -11.52
N GLN A 135 -9.40 0.38 -12.71
CA GLN A 135 -10.53 -0.54 -12.84
C GLN A 135 -10.02 -1.97 -12.57
N PRO A 136 -10.65 -2.73 -11.66
CA PRO A 136 -10.23 -4.10 -11.41
C PRO A 136 -10.40 -4.93 -12.69
N ALA A 137 -9.30 -5.57 -13.12
CA ALA A 137 -9.33 -6.52 -14.21
C ALA A 137 -9.96 -7.83 -13.69
N ALA A 138 -11.10 -8.20 -14.28
CA ALA A 138 -11.88 -9.43 -14.04
C ALA A 138 -12.69 -9.47 -12.73
N ASP A 139 -13.94 -8.96 -12.80
CA ASP A 139 -15.14 -9.69 -12.34
C ASP A 139 -16.41 -8.83 -12.49
N GLY A 140 -16.73 -8.32 -13.68
CA GLY A 140 -18.01 -7.63 -13.97
C GLY A 140 -18.37 -6.41 -13.09
N SER A 141 -17.51 -6.06 -12.14
CA SER A 141 -17.65 -5.06 -11.11
C SER A 141 -16.86 -3.86 -11.59
N THR A 142 -17.57 -2.88 -12.13
CA THR A 142 -17.02 -1.61 -12.58
C THR A 142 -16.68 -0.66 -11.43
N ARG A 143 -16.71 -1.13 -10.17
CA ARG A 143 -16.41 -0.27 -9.01
C ARG A 143 -14.92 -0.07 -8.87
N SER A 144 -14.50 1.19 -9.02
CA SER A 144 -13.17 1.69 -8.62
C SER A 144 -12.86 1.31 -7.16
N VAL A 145 -11.58 1.13 -6.85
CA VAL A 145 -11.07 0.86 -5.50
C VAL A 145 -11.50 1.97 -4.53
N VAL A 146 -11.63 3.22 -4.99
CA VAL A 146 -12.18 4.35 -4.20
C VAL A 146 -13.59 4.06 -3.71
N ALA A 147 -14.44 3.48 -4.56
CA ALA A 147 -15.84 3.19 -4.20
C ALA A 147 -15.97 2.05 -3.18
N GLN A 148 -14.93 1.25 -2.99
CA GLN A 148 -14.86 0.22 -1.94
C GLN A 148 -14.24 0.75 -0.64
N LEU A 149 -13.39 1.79 -0.74
CA LEU A 149 -12.74 2.44 0.40
C LEU A 149 -13.58 3.57 1.01
N ALA A 150 -14.54 4.10 0.25
CA ALA A 150 -15.49 5.08 0.74
C ALA A 150 -16.31 4.47 1.87
N ASP A 151 -16.14 4.99 3.09
CA ASP A 151 -17.09 4.79 4.18
C ASP A 151 -18.41 5.46 3.74
N PRO A 152 -19.48 4.70 3.47
CA PRO A 152 -20.75 5.25 3.01
C PRO A 152 -21.52 5.85 4.19
N MET A 153 -20.85 6.50 5.12
CA MET A 153 -21.50 7.19 6.23
C MET A 153 -22.11 8.47 5.66
N ASP A 154 -23.27 8.31 5.03
CA ASP A 154 -24.14 9.38 4.59
C ASP A 154 -24.48 10.23 5.81
N THR A 155 -23.75 11.34 5.94
CA THR A 155 -23.83 12.21 7.11
C THR A 155 -25.24 12.81 7.23
N TYR A 156 -25.99 12.91 6.13
CA TYR A 156 -27.40 13.32 6.15
C TYR A 156 -28.29 12.23 6.74
N ALA A 157 -28.11 10.98 6.33
CA ALA A 157 -28.86 9.86 6.92
C ALA A 157 -28.61 9.74 8.43
N LEU A 158 -27.38 10.01 8.90
CA LEU A 158 -27.06 10.03 10.32
C LEU A 158 -27.79 11.17 11.06
N VAL A 159 -27.85 12.36 10.47
CA VAL A 159 -28.57 13.51 11.04
C VAL A 159 -30.07 13.22 11.13
N ASP A 160 -30.68 12.65 10.08
CA ASP A 160 -32.09 12.26 10.08
C ASP A 160 -32.38 11.17 11.12
N GLN A 161 -31.48 10.19 11.27
CA GLN A 161 -31.58 9.16 12.32
C GLN A 161 -31.49 9.75 13.72
N ILE A 162 -30.58 10.71 13.96
CA ILE A 162 -30.47 11.39 15.26
C ILE A 162 -31.76 12.18 15.55
N HIS A 163 -32.29 12.91 14.57
CA HIS A 163 -33.54 13.66 14.71
C HIS A 163 -34.75 12.75 14.95
N ALA A 164 -34.82 11.60 14.27
CA ALA A 164 -35.88 10.62 14.48
C ALA A 164 -35.79 9.91 15.85
N LEU A 165 -34.57 9.72 16.36
CA LEU A 165 -34.33 9.04 17.64
C LEU A 165 -34.64 9.93 18.85
N GLN A 166 -34.41 11.24 18.73
CA GLN A 166 -34.48 12.18 19.85
C GLN A 166 -35.84 12.16 20.60
N PRO A 167 -37.01 12.22 19.93
CA PRO A 167 -38.31 12.14 20.61
C PRO A 167 -38.53 10.81 21.34
N VAL A 168 -37.99 9.72 20.80
CA VAL A 168 -38.15 8.37 21.39
C VAL A 168 -37.31 8.23 22.65
N VAL A 169 -36.11 8.82 22.65
CA VAL A 169 -35.24 8.88 23.83
C VAL A 169 -35.85 9.76 24.90
N ASP A 170 -36.43 10.91 24.53
CA ASP A 170 -37.09 11.82 25.47
C ASP A 170 -38.33 11.19 26.14
N ASP A 171 -39.02 10.26 25.47
CA ASP A 171 -40.16 9.49 26.02
C ASP A 171 -39.73 8.27 26.87
N LEU A 172 -38.43 7.94 26.93
CA LEU A 172 -37.97 6.87 27.81
C LEU A 172 -38.10 7.28 29.29
N PRO A 173 -38.42 6.34 30.19
CA PRO A 173 -38.35 6.59 31.63
C PRO A 173 -36.97 7.09 32.06
N ASP A 174 -36.90 7.96 33.06
CA ASP A 174 -35.65 8.55 33.58
C ASP A 174 -34.56 7.51 33.86
N ARG A 175 -34.94 6.35 34.39
CA ARG A 175 -34.03 5.23 34.64
C ARG A 175 -33.40 4.71 33.36
N ASP A 176 -34.18 4.58 32.31
CA ASP A 176 -33.74 4.02 31.04
C ASP A 176 -32.88 5.03 30.27
N GLN A 177 -33.21 6.32 30.33
CA GLN A 177 -32.33 7.41 29.86
C GLN A 177 -30.99 7.43 30.60
N LEU A 178 -31.02 7.28 31.93
CA LEU A 178 -29.81 7.23 32.76
C LEU A 178 -28.93 6.02 32.37
N ILE A 179 -29.52 4.84 32.17
CA ILE A 179 -28.81 3.65 31.72
C ILE A 179 -28.14 3.88 30.35
N LEU A 180 -28.85 4.49 29.39
CA LEU A 180 -28.29 4.83 28.07
C LEU A 180 -27.12 5.80 28.18
N ARG A 181 -27.30 6.90 28.92
CA ARG A 181 -26.24 7.90 29.12
C ARG A 181 -25.00 7.27 29.74
N ARG A 182 -25.18 6.51 30.82
CA ARG A 182 -24.05 5.84 31.50
C ARG A 182 -23.32 4.87 30.58
N ARG A 183 -24.05 4.15 29.73
CA ARG A 183 -23.46 3.16 28.82
C ARG A 183 -22.75 3.79 27.62
N PHE A 184 -23.38 4.75 26.96
CA PHE A 184 -22.94 5.23 25.64
C PHE A 184 -22.25 6.59 25.67
N VAL A 185 -22.49 7.42 26.69
CA VAL A 185 -21.85 8.72 26.86
C VAL A 185 -20.73 8.64 27.89
N ASP A 186 -21.01 8.06 29.06
CA ASP A 186 -20.03 7.98 30.16
C ASP A 186 -19.17 6.70 30.10
N HIS A 187 -19.37 5.85 29.09
CA HIS A 187 -18.64 4.61 28.82
C HIS A 187 -18.51 3.63 30.00
N ARG A 188 -19.49 3.60 30.92
CA ARG A 188 -19.49 2.68 32.06
C ARG A 188 -19.81 1.23 31.67
N THR A 189 -19.21 0.30 32.39
CA THR A 189 -19.52 -1.13 32.27
C THR A 189 -20.92 -1.42 32.83
N GLN A 190 -21.56 -2.49 32.34
CA GLN A 190 -22.89 -2.90 32.86
C GLN A 190 -22.85 -3.29 34.35
N ALA A 191 -21.68 -3.71 34.86
CA ALA A 191 -21.50 -4.01 36.27
C ALA A 191 -21.50 -2.72 37.11
N GLU A 192 -20.76 -1.69 36.68
CA GLU A 192 -20.75 -0.38 37.34
C GLU A 192 -22.12 0.29 37.31
N ILE A 193 -22.83 0.21 36.18
CA ILE A 193 -24.20 0.71 36.05
C ILE A 193 -25.13 -0.04 37.01
N GLY A 194 -24.98 -1.36 37.12
CA GLY A 194 -25.77 -2.19 38.02
C GLY A 194 -25.58 -1.80 39.48
N ILE A 195 -24.33 -1.55 39.88
CA ILE A 195 -24.00 -1.04 41.22
C ILE A 195 -24.67 0.31 41.46
N GLU A 196 -24.62 1.23 40.50
CA GLU A 196 -25.20 2.58 40.63
C GLU A 196 -26.72 2.56 40.81
N ILE A 197 -27.43 1.69 40.08
CA ILE A 197 -28.91 1.63 40.12
C ILE A 197 -29.45 0.52 41.02
N GLY A 198 -28.59 -0.19 41.76
CA GLY A 198 -28.98 -1.22 42.73
C GLY A 198 -29.48 -2.54 42.13
N VAL A 199 -29.00 -2.93 40.95
CA VAL A 199 -29.41 -4.18 40.27
C VAL A 199 -28.20 -4.98 39.78
N SER A 200 -28.43 -6.25 39.43
CA SER A 200 -27.36 -7.09 38.87
C SER A 200 -26.94 -6.66 37.45
N GLN A 201 -25.69 -6.91 37.08
CA GLN A 201 -25.18 -6.69 35.71
C GLN A 201 -26.07 -7.38 34.65
N MET A 202 -26.55 -8.60 34.94
CA MET A 202 -27.44 -9.34 34.05
C MET A 202 -28.80 -8.64 33.87
N GLN A 203 -29.30 -7.98 34.91
CA GLN A 203 -30.52 -7.18 34.83
C GLN A 203 -30.28 -5.91 34.00
N VAL A 204 -29.14 -5.24 34.14
CA VAL A 204 -28.75 -4.12 33.26
C VAL A 204 -28.65 -4.58 31.80
N SER A 205 -28.08 -5.75 31.53
CA SER A 205 -28.01 -6.33 30.18
C SER A 205 -29.41 -6.54 29.58
N ARG A 206 -30.37 -7.06 30.37
CA ARG A 206 -31.76 -7.24 29.93
C ARG A 206 -32.44 -5.89 29.66
N LEU A 207 -32.27 -4.91 30.55
CA LEU A 207 -32.81 -3.57 30.38
C LEU A 207 -32.27 -2.90 29.12
N LEU A 208 -30.95 -2.92 28.90
CA LEU A 208 -30.33 -2.37 27.69
C LEU A 208 -30.88 -3.03 26.41
N ARG A 209 -31.06 -4.35 26.40
CA ARG A 209 -31.67 -5.02 25.23
C ARG A 209 -33.10 -4.56 24.98
N ALA A 210 -33.91 -4.40 26.02
CA ALA A 210 -35.28 -3.92 25.90
C ALA A 210 -35.34 -2.47 25.39
N ILE A 211 -34.49 -1.59 25.94
CA ILE A 211 -34.38 -0.18 25.54
C ILE A 211 -33.95 -0.09 24.06
N LEU A 212 -32.87 -0.79 23.68
CA LEU A 212 -32.37 -0.80 22.31
C LEU A 212 -33.39 -1.37 21.31
N GLY A 213 -34.15 -2.40 21.71
CA GLY A 213 -35.23 -2.94 20.89
C GLY A 213 -36.35 -1.93 20.64
N ARG A 214 -36.71 -1.13 21.66
CA ARG A 214 -37.69 -0.04 21.51
C ARG A 214 -37.19 1.06 20.57
N LEU A 215 -35.92 1.46 20.71
CA LEU A 215 -35.29 2.45 19.84
C LEU A 215 -35.20 1.97 18.40
N GLN A 216 -34.82 0.71 18.19
CA GLN A 216 -34.73 0.10 16.86
C GLN A 216 -36.10 0.04 16.17
N LEU A 217 -37.16 -0.34 16.89
CA LEU A 217 -38.51 -0.41 16.34
C LEU A 217 -39.00 0.97 15.88
N ALA A 218 -38.68 2.02 16.64
CA ALA A 218 -39.04 3.39 16.28
C ALA A 218 -38.25 3.96 15.08
N LEU A 219 -37.01 3.52 14.87
CA LEU A 219 -36.20 3.87 13.69
C LEU A 219 -36.64 3.13 12.41
N SER A 220 -37.35 2.01 12.55
CA SER A 220 -37.83 1.18 11.43
C SER A 220 -39.29 1.43 11.04
N ALA A 221 -39.98 2.34 11.74
CA ALA A 221 -41.36 2.76 11.48
C ALA A 221 -41.39 4.03 10.65
#